data_AF-A0A7D7VGH0-F1
#
_entry.id   AF-A0A7D7VGH0-F1
#
_cell.length_a   1.000
_cell.length_b   1.000
_cell.length_c   1.000
_cell.angle_alpha   90.00
_cell.angle_beta   90.00
_cell.angle_gamma   90.00
#
_symmetry.space_group_name_H-M   'P 1'
#
loop_
_entity.id
_entity.type
_entity.pdbx_description
1 polymer ?
#
loop_
_entity_poly.entity_id
_entity_poly.type
_entity_poly.pdbx_seq_one_letter_code
_entity_poly.pdbx_strand_id
1 'polypeptide(L)'
;MIDLLAKRAYVACIRVVRTLLKPTGLLDRLEKSENRRARWFRSLFAIYDLDDMERLGVPWWTYDAIDAVSKFLIQNPGARVFEWGSGASTLWLAKRSGEVISAEFDANWHQNLAAKLQNAGHVTVKLTPALETGEIASRKRGFEGQYFDDFVRAIRSAEGEFDVIVIDGRSREACLTEAVGRLKADGIIVFDDTKRQRYKDAISDCGLPFRRFDGLAVSLPISDSTTLIARSEETLSAF
;
A
#
# COMPACT_ATOMS: atom_id res chain seq x y z
N MET A 1 16.02 7.08 -12.83
CA MET A 1 15.57 5.68 -13.02
C MET A 1 16.67 4.80 -12.42
N ILE A 2 16.43 4.19 -11.25
CA ILE A 2 17.47 3.45 -10.53
C ILE A 2 17.48 2.01 -11.04
N ASP A 3 18.65 1.55 -11.50
CA ASP A 3 18.91 0.15 -11.89
C ASP A 3 18.51 -0.82 -10.76
N LEU A 4 17.98 -2.01 -11.09
CA LEU A 4 17.58 -3.02 -10.11
C LEU A 4 18.78 -3.40 -9.21
N LEU A 5 19.98 -3.43 -9.78
CA LEU A 5 21.23 -3.63 -9.03
C LEU A 5 21.51 -2.47 -8.08
N ALA A 6 21.40 -1.23 -8.56
CA ALA A 6 21.56 -0.04 -7.72
C ALA A 6 20.53 0.01 -6.58
N LYS A 7 19.29 -0.43 -6.82
CA LYS A 7 18.24 -0.55 -5.79
C LYS A 7 18.60 -1.60 -4.74
N ARG A 8 19.07 -2.78 -5.15
CA ARG A 8 19.51 -3.84 -4.23
C ARG A 8 20.72 -3.38 -3.40
N ALA A 9 21.69 -2.73 -4.02
CA ALA A 9 22.86 -2.17 -3.35
C ALA A 9 22.45 -1.08 -2.34
N TYR A 10 21.53 -0.19 -2.71
CA TYR A 10 20.98 0.82 -1.81
C TYR A 10 20.32 0.19 -0.59
N VAL A 11 19.42 -0.79 -0.79
CA VAL A 11 18.72 -1.48 0.32
C VAL A 11 19.73 -2.20 1.23
N ALA A 12 20.74 -2.86 0.67
CA ALA A 12 21.78 -3.53 1.44
C ALA A 12 22.59 -2.52 2.28
N CYS A 13 23.00 -1.40 1.68
CA CYS A 13 23.72 -0.33 2.36
C CYS A 13 22.91 0.25 3.53
N ILE A 14 21.64 0.58 3.30
CA ILE A 14 20.74 1.10 4.34
C ILE A 14 20.58 0.10 5.49
N ARG A 15 20.46 -1.20 5.20
CA ARG A 15 20.38 -2.23 6.24
C ARG A 15 21.64 -2.31 7.09
N VAL A 16 22.83 -2.18 6.48
CA VAL A 16 24.11 -2.13 7.21
C VAL A 16 24.18 -0.89 8.09
N VAL A 17 23.88 0.30 7.54
CA VAL A 17 23.88 1.56 8.29
C VAL A 17 22.91 1.49 9.47
N ARG A 18 21.72 0.92 9.28
CA ARG A 18 20.75 0.70 10.35
C ARG A 18 21.33 -0.12 11.50
N THR A 19 22.00 -1.24 11.20
CA THR A 19 22.63 -2.09 12.22
C THR A 19 23.68 -1.33 13.03
N LEU A 20 24.46 -0.47 12.37
CA LEU A 20 25.46 0.39 13.03
C LEU A 20 24.83 1.49 13.89
N LEU A 21 23.69 2.05 13.47
CA LEU A 21 22.98 3.10 14.20
C LEU A 21 22.15 2.58 15.37
N LYS A 22 21.69 1.32 15.33
CA LYS A 22 20.85 0.72 16.37
C LYS A 22 21.40 0.91 17.81
N PRO A 23 22.68 0.61 18.14
CA PRO A 23 23.19 0.77 19.51
C PRO A 23 23.27 2.23 19.98
N THR A 24 23.21 3.21 19.08
CA THR A 24 23.32 4.63 19.44
C THR A 24 22.02 5.19 20.05
N GLY A 25 20.90 4.48 19.93
CA GLY A 25 19.57 4.95 20.30
C GLY A 25 19.01 6.06 19.39
N LEU A 26 19.73 6.47 18.33
CA LEU A 26 19.27 7.49 17.39
C LEU A 26 17.96 7.09 16.71
N LEU A 27 17.85 5.84 16.26
CA LEU A 27 16.66 5.34 15.57
C LEU A 27 15.43 5.34 16.49
N ASP A 28 15.60 5.00 17.77
CA ASP A 28 14.52 5.03 18.75
C ASP A 28 14.05 6.46 19.05
N ARG A 29 14.98 7.43 19.10
CA ARG A 29 14.63 8.86 19.27
C ARG A 29 13.88 9.41 18.07
N LEU A 30 14.31 9.06 16.85
CA LEU A 30 13.63 9.49 15.64
C LEU A 30 12.24 8.86 15.51
N GLU A 31 12.10 7.61 15.92
CA GLU A 31 10.82 6.87 15.94
C GLU A 31 9.78 7.49 16.88
N LYS A 32 10.21 7.93 18.07
CA LYS A 32 9.36 8.57 19.09
C LYS A 32 9.14 10.07 18.85
N SER A 33 9.68 10.62 17.78
CA SER A 33 9.57 12.05 17.50
C SER A 33 8.17 12.41 16.99
N GLU A 34 7.57 13.47 17.53
CA GLU A 34 6.35 14.07 16.96
C GLU A 34 6.62 14.78 15.63
N ASN A 35 7.90 15.03 15.30
CA ASN A 35 8.26 15.69 14.06
C ASN A 35 8.15 14.73 12.86
N ARG A 36 7.23 15.02 11.94
CA ARG A 36 7.00 14.23 10.71
C ARG A 36 8.27 14.01 9.89
N ARG A 37 9.16 14.99 9.77
CA ARG A 37 10.42 14.84 9.02
C ARG A 37 11.38 13.89 9.74
N ALA A 38 11.41 13.89 11.07
CA ALA A 38 12.21 12.95 11.84
C ALA A 38 11.67 11.52 11.68
N ARG A 39 10.35 11.31 11.74
CA ARG A 39 9.72 10.00 11.48
C ARG A 39 9.93 9.54 10.04
N TRP A 40 9.84 10.45 9.07
CA TRP A 40 10.18 10.15 7.68
C TRP A 40 11.64 9.71 7.55
N PHE A 41 12.58 10.46 8.14
CA PHE A 41 14.00 10.08 8.11
C PHE A 41 14.24 8.72 8.77
N ARG A 42 13.58 8.43 9.90
CA ARG A 42 13.59 7.10 10.53
C ARG A 42 13.09 6.00 9.59
N SER A 43 12.04 6.28 8.82
CA SER A 43 11.44 5.31 7.90
C SER A 43 12.37 4.93 6.74
N LEU A 44 13.34 5.78 6.37
CA LEU A 44 14.31 5.46 5.32
C LEU A 44 15.12 4.19 5.64
N PHE A 45 15.23 3.83 6.92
CA PHE A 45 15.91 2.62 7.39
C PHE A 45 15.03 1.37 7.41
N ALA A 46 13.73 1.49 7.13
CA ALA A 46 12.74 0.41 7.19
C ALA A 46 12.37 -0.16 5.81
N ILE A 47 13.09 0.21 4.75
CA ILE A 47 12.77 -0.19 3.37
C ILE A 47 12.76 -1.73 3.20
N TYR A 48 11.62 -2.26 2.75
CA TYR A 48 11.35 -3.70 2.61
C TYR A 48 11.67 -4.52 3.86
N ASP A 49 11.37 -3.97 5.02
CA ASP A 49 11.50 -4.66 6.31
C ASP A 49 10.17 -4.63 7.05
N LEU A 50 9.44 -5.76 7.02
CA LEU A 50 8.12 -5.84 7.65
C LEU A 50 8.20 -5.69 9.18
N ASP A 51 9.27 -6.15 9.84
CA ASP A 51 9.42 -6.02 11.29
C ASP A 51 9.55 -4.55 11.68
N ASP A 52 10.40 -3.82 10.96
CA ASP A 52 10.67 -2.42 11.24
C ASP A 52 9.46 -1.55 10.88
N MET A 53 8.77 -1.86 9.78
CA MET A 53 7.55 -1.15 9.38
C MET A 53 6.39 -1.41 10.34
N GLU A 54 6.23 -2.64 10.83
CA GLU A 54 5.25 -2.96 11.86
C GLU A 54 5.46 -2.13 13.13
N ARG A 55 6.74 -1.99 13.53
CA ARG A 55 7.14 -1.17 14.68
C ARG A 55 6.87 0.31 14.45
N LEU A 56 7.12 0.83 13.24
CA LEU A 56 6.79 2.22 12.89
C LEU A 56 5.28 2.46 12.84
N GLY A 57 4.49 1.42 12.58
CA GLY A 57 3.04 1.48 12.59
C GLY A 57 2.47 2.39 11.50
N VAL A 58 3.07 2.37 10.31
CA VAL A 58 2.67 3.17 9.13
C VAL A 58 2.77 2.33 7.84
N PRO A 59 1.93 2.58 6.82
CA PRO A 59 2.07 1.99 5.49
C PRO A 59 3.12 2.73 4.64
N TRP A 60 3.36 2.31 3.40
CA TRP A 60 4.33 2.94 2.48
C TRP A 60 3.83 4.20 1.75
N TRP A 61 2.66 4.71 2.11
CA TRP A 61 2.01 5.86 1.48
C TRP A 61 2.66 7.20 1.86
N THR A 62 2.16 8.29 1.28
CA THR A 62 2.47 9.64 1.76
C THR A 62 1.87 9.89 3.13
N TYR A 63 2.58 10.61 4.00
CA TYR A 63 2.12 10.88 5.38
C TYR A 63 0.74 11.55 5.42
N ASP A 64 0.46 12.46 4.49
CA ASP A 64 -0.83 13.17 4.47
C ASP A 64 -1.97 12.23 4.06
N ALA A 65 -1.71 11.25 3.17
CA ALA A 65 -2.69 10.21 2.86
C ALA A 65 -2.89 9.26 4.04
N ILE A 66 -1.83 8.94 4.80
CA ILE A 66 -1.93 8.14 6.03
C ILE A 66 -2.86 8.82 7.03
N ASP A 67 -2.71 10.12 7.25
CA ASP A 67 -3.57 10.87 8.17
C ASP A 67 -5.04 10.85 7.71
N ALA A 68 -5.28 11.09 6.41
CA ALA A 68 -6.62 11.08 5.83
C ALA A 68 -7.31 9.72 5.98
N VAL A 69 -6.63 8.63 5.60
CA VAL A 69 -7.17 7.26 5.73
C VAL A 69 -7.31 6.87 7.21
N SER A 70 -6.40 7.28 8.08
CA SER A 70 -6.51 7.00 9.51
C SER A 70 -7.74 7.68 10.11
N LYS A 71 -8.05 8.92 9.70
CA LYS A 71 -9.25 9.63 10.12
C LYS A 71 -10.51 8.88 9.68
N PHE A 72 -10.55 8.40 8.43
CA PHE A 72 -11.65 7.58 7.93
C PHE A 72 -11.87 6.32 8.77
N LEU A 73 -10.80 5.57 9.04
CA LEU A 73 -10.87 4.31 9.78
C LEU A 73 -11.21 4.50 11.27
N ILE A 74 -10.80 5.62 11.88
CA ILE A 74 -11.22 5.96 13.25
C ILE A 74 -12.73 6.18 13.33
N GLN A 75 -13.32 6.81 12.31
CA GLN A 75 -14.77 7.01 12.23
C GLN A 75 -15.51 5.72 11.83
N ASN A 76 -14.81 4.79 11.18
CA ASN A 76 -15.35 3.53 10.65
C ASN A 76 -14.55 2.32 11.14
N PRO A 77 -14.50 2.03 12.46
CA PRO A 77 -13.64 0.96 13.00
C PRO A 77 -14.04 -0.44 12.50
N GLY A 78 -15.28 -0.62 12.04
CA GLY A 78 -15.79 -1.84 11.41
C GLY A 78 -15.58 -1.91 9.89
N ALA A 79 -14.79 -1.00 9.31
CA ALA A 79 -14.56 -0.94 7.86
C ALA A 79 -14.07 -2.28 7.30
N ARG A 80 -14.69 -2.69 6.19
CA ARG A 80 -14.23 -3.81 5.36
C ARG A 80 -13.25 -3.28 4.33
N VAL A 81 -12.08 -3.89 4.27
CA VAL A 81 -10.98 -3.44 3.41
C VAL A 81 -10.61 -4.52 2.41
N PHE A 82 -10.47 -4.13 1.15
CA PHE A 82 -9.79 -4.93 0.13
C PHE A 82 -8.45 -4.29 -0.22
N GLU A 83 -7.42 -5.10 -0.47
CA GLU A 83 -6.09 -4.61 -0.83
C GLU A 83 -5.46 -5.44 -1.95
N TRP A 84 -4.97 -4.78 -3.00
CA TRP A 84 -4.03 -5.38 -3.94
C TRP A 84 -2.60 -5.00 -3.56
N GLY A 85 -1.77 -6.00 -3.28
CA GLY A 85 -0.38 -5.83 -2.84
C GLY A 85 -0.32 -5.76 -1.32
N SER A 86 0.10 -6.85 -0.69
CA SER A 86 0.11 -6.97 0.76
C SER A 86 1.43 -6.49 1.38
N GLY A 87 1.43 -6.14 2.67
CA GLY A 87 2.64 -5.77 3.39
C GLY A 87 2.40 -4.91 4.63
N ALA A 88 3.17 -3.82 4.78
CA ALA A 88 3.06 -2.91 5.92
C ALA A 88 1.68 -2.26 6.02
N SER A 89 1.04 -1.97 4.88
CA SER A 89 -0.35 -1.52 4.82
C SER A 89 -1.31 -2.57 5.36
N THR A 90 -1.16 -3.84 5.01
CA THR A 90 -1.96 -4.94 5.61
C THR A 90 -1.84 -4.96 7.14
N LEU A 91 -0.61 -4.88 7.68
CA LEU A 91 -0.37 -4.84 9.13
C LEU A 91 -0.96 -3.59 9.79
N TRP A 92 -0.94 -2.47 9.08
CA TRP A 92 -1.49 -1.20 9.53
C TRP A 92 -3.02 -1.19 9.56
N LEU A 93 -3.64 -1.74 8.51
CA LEU A 93 -5.09 -1.91 8.36
C LEU A 93 -5.64 -2.95 9.34
N ALA A 94 -4.92 -4.05 9.58
CA ALA A 94 -5.29 -5.08 10.55
C ALA A 94 -5.58 -4.50 11.95
N LYS A 95 -4.93 -3.40 12.32
CA LYS A 95 -5.09 -2.73 13.62
C LYS A 95 -6.23 -1.70 13.65
N ARG A 96 -6.88 -1.42 12.50
CA ARG A 96 -7.75 -0.24 12.29
C ARG A 96 -9.05 -0.54 11.55
N SER A 97 -9.28 -1.78 11.17
CA SER A 97 -10.41 -2.19 10.32
C SER A 97 -11.08 -3.44 10.87
N GLY A 98 -12.36 -3.63 10.55
CA GLY A 98 -13.14 -4.78 10.96
C GLY A 98 -12.83 -6.05 10.17
N GLU A 99 -12.43 -5.90 8.91
CA GLU A 99 -12.01 -7.00 8.03
C GLU A 99 -10.97 -6.49 7.02
N VAL A 100 -9.95 -7.30 6.74
CA VAL A 100 -8.97 -7.01 5.69
C VAL A 100 -8.80 -8.23 4.78
N ILE A 101 -9.01 -8.05 3.48
CA ILE A 101 -8.76 -9.06 2.46
C ILE A 101 -7.69 -8.52 1.51
N SER A 102 -6.51 -9.13 1.50
CA SER A 102 -5.40 -8.72 0.64
C SER A 102 -5.11 -9.78 -0.42
N ALA A 103 -4.77 -9.37 -1.64
CA ALA A 103 -4.21 -10.20 -2.69
C ALA A 103 -2.69 -9.98 -2.78
N GLU A 104 -1.92 -11.06 -2.82
CA GLU A 104 -0.46 -11.05 -2.91
C GLU A 104 0.00 -11.97 -4.04
N PHE A 105 0.93 -11.53 -4.89
CA PHE A 105 1.44 -12.36 -5.99
C PHE A 105 2.79 -13.01 -5.67
N ASP A 106 3.56 -12.47 -4.72
CA ASP A 106 4.86 -13.01 -4.32
C ASP A 106 4.72 -14.01 -3.17
N ALA A 107 4.98 -15.29 -3.45
CA ALA A 107 4.82 -16.38 -2.49
C ALA A 107 5.73 -16.24 -1.25
N ASN A 108 6.96 -15.74 -1.42
CA ASN A 108 7.87 -15.54 -0.29
C ASN A 108 7.39 -14.39 0.59
N TRP A 109 6.92 -13.31 -0.03
CA TRP A 109 6.34 -12.17 0.67
C TRP A 109 5.07 -12.56 1.43
N HIS A 110 4.19 -13.33 0.78
CA HIS A 110 2.99 -13.91 1.38
C HIS A 110 3.32 -14.72 2.64
N GLN A 111 4.28 -15.63 2.54
CA GLN A 111 4.69 -16.47 3.68
C GLN A 111 5.23 -15.63 4.84
N ASN A 112 6.07 -14.64 4.55
CA ASN A 112 6.62 -13.74 5.57
C ASN A 112 5.53 -12.92 6.27
N LEU A 113 4.53 -12.44 5.53
CA LEU A 113 3.42 -11.67 6.07
C LEU A 113 2.45 -12.56 6.87
N ALA A 114 2.14 -13.76 6.39
CA ALA A 114 1.26 -14.71 7.05
C ALA A 114 1.76 -15.06 8.47
N ALA A 115 3.07 -15.18 8.66
CA ALA A 115 3.68 -15.41 9.97
C ALA A 115 3.38 -14.27 10.98
N LYS A 116 3.23 -13.03 10.50
CA LYS A 116 2.91 -11.86 11.33
C LYS A 116 1.43 -11.72 11.65
N LEU A 117 0.57 -12.29 10.80
CA LEU A 117 -0.89 -12.18 10.89
C LEU A 117 -1.54 -13.39 11.57
N GLN A 118 -0.77 -14.33 12.13
CA GLN A 118 -1.29 -15.57 12.73
C GLN A 118 -2.39 -15.35 13.77
N ASN A 119 -2.38 -14.21 14.48
CA ASN A 119 -3.35 -13.87 15.51
C ASN A 119 -4.44 -12.88 15.04
N ALA A 120 -4.46 -12.52 13.76
CA ALA A 120 -5.40 -11.56 13.18
C ALA A 120 -6.47 -12.31 12.38
N GLY A 121 -7.43 -12.93 13.08
CA GLY A 121 -8.46 -13.78 12.46
C GLY A 121 -9.41 -13.07 11.48
N HIS A 122 -9.44 -11.74 11.50
CA HIS A 122 -10.19 -10.88 10.57
C HIS A 122 -9.38 -10.47 9.34
N VAL A 123 -8.16 -10.99 9.18
CA VAL A 123 -7.28 -10.69 8.05
C VAL A 123 -7.06 -11.93 7.21
N THR A 124 -7.35 -11.84 5.91
CA THR A 124 -7.09 -12.89 4.92
C THR A 124 -6.12 -12.37 3.87
N VAL A 125 -5.00 -13.05 3.68
CA VAL A 125 -4.07 -12.77 2.57
C VAL A 125 -4.11 -13.93 1.58
N LYS A 126 -4.66 -13.67 0.38
CA LYS A 126 -4.78 -14.63 -0.72
C LYS A 126 -3.52 -14.58 -1.59
N LEU A 127 -2.84 -15.71 -1.72
CA LEU A 127 -1.74 -15.85 -2.69
C LEU A 127 -2.34 -16.06 -4.10
N THR A 128 -2.05 -15.13 -5.01
CA THR A 128 -2.47 -15.12 -6.41
C THR A 128 -1.24 -14.87 -7.30
N PRO A 129 -0.43 -15.89 -7.58
CA PRO A 129 0.81 -15.75 -8.35
C PRO A 129 0.56 -15.23 -9.76
N ALA A 130 1.61 -14.71 -10.38
CA ALA A 130 1.56 -14.37 -11.80
C ALA A 130 1.49 -15.62 -12.68
N LEU A 131 0.80 -15.51 -13.82
CA LEU A 131 0.61 -16.57 -14.80
C LEU A 131 1.57 -16.37 -15.99
N GLU A 132 1.91 -17.47 -16.67
CA GLU A 132 2.71 -17.44 -17.90
C GLU A 132 1.90 -17.02 -19.13
N THR A 133 0.57 -17.17 -19.07
CA THR A 133 -0.38 -16.76 -20.09
C THR A 133 -1.59 -16.09 -19.45
N GLY A 134 -2.21 -15.14 -20.16
CA GLY A 134 -3.36 -14.40 -19.65
C GLY A 134 -3.65 -13.15 -20.47
N GLU A 135 -4.50 -12.29 -19.93
CA GLU A 135 -4.96 -11.07 -20.60
C GLU A 135 -4.37 -9.81 -19.94
N ILE A 136 -4.10 -9.86 -18.63
CA ILE A 136 -3.78 -8.68 -17.84
C ILE A 136 -2.30 -8.64 -17.46
N ALA A 137 -1.47 -8.07 -18.33
CA ALA A 137 -0.04 -7.90 -18.07
C ALA A 137 0.28 -6.67 -17.21
N SER A 138 1.44 -6.68 -16.53
CA SER A 138 1.94 -5.49 -15.85
C SER A 138 2.83 -4.65 -16.76
N ARG A 139 2.58 -3.34 -16.83
CA ARG A 139 3.49 -2.38 -17.50
C ARG A 139 4.74 -2.03 -16.67
N LYS A 140 4.98 -2.70 -15.55
CA LYS A 140 6.17 -2.49 -14.73
C LYS A 140 7.32 -3.32 -15.31
N ARG A 141 8.46 -2.68 -15.58
CA ARG A 141 9.68 -3.36 -16.02
C ARG A 141 10.06 -4.52 -15.08
N GLY A 142 10.46 -5.65 -15.65
CA GLY A 142 10.82 -6.88 -14.94
C GLY A 142 9.67 -7.86 -14.74
N PHE A 143 8.49 -7.56 -15.31
CA PHE A 143 7.30 -8.41 -15.30
C PHE A 143 6.82 -8.74 -16.73
N GLU A 144 7.70 -8.59 -17.72
CA GLU A 144 7.41 -8.94 -19.10
C GLU A 144 7.06 -10.45 -19.21
N GLY A 145 6.02 -10.78 -19.99
CA GLY A 145 5.54 -12.15 -20.14
C GLY A 145 4.79 -12.72 -18.93
N GLN A 146 4.54 -11.91 -17.89
CA GLN A 146 3.76 -12.30 -16.72
C GLN A 146 2.38 -11.63 -16.73
N TYR A 147 1.37 -12.42 -16.37
CA TYR A 147 -0.03 -12.01 -16.36
C TYR A 147 -0.60 -12.09 -14.94
N PHE A 148 -1.52 -11.19 -14.61
CA PHE A 148 -2.02 -10.94 -13.26
C PHE A 148 -3.53 -11.08 -13.17
N ASP A 149 -4.13 -11.89 -14.04
CA ASP A 149 -5.56 -12.09 -14.18
C ASP A 149 -6.23 -12.45 -12.84
N ASP A 150 -5.72 -13.48 -12.16
CA ASP A 150 -6.25 -13.93 -10.86
C ASP A 150 -6.01 -12.90 -9.75
N PHE A 151 -4.86 -12.23 -9.77
CA PHE A 151 -4.53 -11.17 -8.82
C PHE A 151 -5.51 -9.99 -8.95
N VAL A 152 -5.75 -9.51 -10.17
CA VAL A 152 -6.69 -8.41 -10.44
C VAL A 152 -8.11 -8.83 -10.11
N ARG A 153 -8.53 -10.03 -10.50
CA ARG A 153 -9.87 -10.56 -10.26
C ARG A 153 -10.09 -11.03 -8.82
N ALA A 154 -9.07 -11.03 -7.96
CA ALA A 154 -9.15 -11.54 -6.59
C ALA A 154 -10.30 -10.91 -5.77
N ILE A 155 -10.59 -9.62 -5.97
CA ILE A 155 -11.69 -8.92 -5.31
C ILE A 155 -13.05 -9.54 -5.60
N ARG A 156 -13.22 -10.19 -6.76
CA ARG A 156 -14.49 -10.78 -7.19
C ARG A 156 -14.91 -11.96 -6.31
N SER A 157 -13.95 -12.63 -5.68
CA SER A 157 -14.18 -13.77 -4.79
C SER A 157 -14.71 -13.36 -3.41
N ALA A 158 -14.71 -12.06 -3.09
CA ALA A 158 -15.30 -11.55 -1.87
C ALA A 158 -16.72 -11.05 -2.13
N GLU A 159 -17.61 -11.31 -1.18
CA GLU A 159 -18.99 -10.85 -1.24
C GLU A 159 -19.11 -9.38 -0.80
N GLY A 160 -20.07 -8.69 -1.42
CA GLY A 160 -20.40 -7.31 -1.12
C GLY A 160 -19.38 -6.28 -1.62
N GLU A 161 -19.48 -5.10 -1.02
CA GLU A 161 -18.67 -3.92 -1.30
C GLU A 161 -17.76 -3.59 -0.11
N PHE A 162 -16.79 -2.71 -0.35
CA PHE A 162 -15.75 -2.33 0.60
C PHE A 162 -15.81 -0.85 0.96
N ASP A 163 -15.50 -0.57 2.23
CA ASP A 163 -15.35 0.79 2.76
C ASP A 163 -14.01 1.40 2.32
N VAL A 164 -12.96 0.58 2.26
CA VAL A 164 -11.64 0.97 1.75
C VAL A 164 -11.14 -0.04 0.74
N ILE A 165 -10.64 0.43 -0.40
CA ILE A 165 -9.96 -0.43 -1.39
C ILE A 165 -8.55 0.13 -1.64
N VAL A 166 -7.51 -0.65 -1.37
CA VAL A 166 -6.11 -0.24 -1.56
C VAL A 166 -5.56 -0.83 -2.86
N ILE A 167 -4.92 0.01 -3.67
CA ILE A 167 -4.25 -0.38 -4.92
C ILE A 167 -2.75 -0.06 -4.80
N ASP A 168 -1.98 -1.05 -4.33
CA ASP A 168 -0.52 -0.94 -4.17
C ASP A 168 0.25 -2.14 -4.79
N GLY A 169 -0.37 -2.86 -5.73
CA GLY A 169 0.14 -4.10 -6.29
C GLY A 169 0.72 -4.02 -7.71
N ARG A 170 0.36 -5.02 -8.52
CA ARG A 170 0.63 -5.10 -9.97
C ARG A 170 -0.64 -4.82 -10.76
N SER A 171 -0.46 -4.53 -12.04
CA SER A 171 -1.54 -4.20 -12.99
C SER A 171 -2.59 -3.23 -12.41
N ARG A 172 -2.10 -2.18 -11.72
CA ARG A 172 -2.91 -1.26 -10.89
C ARG A 172 -4.01 -0.55 -11.68
N GLU A 173 -3.77 -0.28 -12.97
CA GLU A 173 -4.78 0.30 -13.86
C GLU A 173 -6.01 -0.63 -13.98
N ALA A 174 -5.80 -1.95 -14.11
CA ALA A 174 -6.89 -2.92 -14.17
C ALA A 174 -7.52 -3.16 -12.79
N CYS A 175 -6.73 -3.13 -11.71
CA CYS A 175 -7.26 -3.14 -10.34
C CYS A 175 -8.21 -1.97 -10.09
N LEU A 176 -7.89 -0.76 -10.59
CA LEU A 176 -8.77 0.41 -10.45
C LEU A 176 -10.12 0.16 -11.12
N THR A 177 -10.13 -0.44 -12.32
CA THR A 177 -11.38 -0.80 -13.00
C THR A 177 -12.26 -1.73 -12.14
N GLU A 178 -11.67 -2.75 -11.52
CA GLU A 178 -12.41 -3.65 -10.61
C GLU A 178 -12.85 -2.93 -9.32
N ALA A 179 -11.99 -2.06 -8.77
CA ALA A 179 -12.23 -1.33 -7.53
C ALA A 179 -13.49 -0.46 -7.61
N VAL A 180 -13.67 0.28 -8.72
CA VAL A 180 -14.82 1.17 -8.94
C VAL A 180 -16.14 0.40 -8.85
N GLY A 181 -16.19 -0.84 -9.30
CA GLY A 181 -17.39 -1.69 -9.24
C GLY A 181 -17.68 -2.31 -7.87
N ARG A 182 -16.74 -2.23 -6.92
CA ARG A 182 -16.82 -2.88 -5.60
C ARG A 182 -16.71 -1.91 -4.42
N LEU A 183 -16.63 -0.61 -4.69
CA LEU A 183 -16.55 0.44 -3.69
C LEU A 183 -17.96 0.79 -3.16
N LYS A 184 -18.12 0.89 -1.85
CA LYS A 184 -19.36 1.41 -1.23
C LYS A 184 -19.65 2.85 -1.65
N ALA A 185 -20.89 3.30 -1.41
CA ALA A 185 -21.34 4.67 -1.69
C ALA A 185 -20.44 5.75 -1.06
N ASP A 186 -20.04 5.53 0.19
CA ASP A 186 -19.23 6.39 1.05
C ASP A 186 -17.79 5.88 1.21
N GLY A 187 -17.39 4.87 0.45
CA GLY A 187 -16.08 4.27 0.51
C GLY A 187 -14.99 5.09 -0.20
N ILE A 188 -13.74 4.76 0.11
CA ILE A 188 -12.56 5.37 -0.51
C ILE A 188 -11.63 4.33 -1.15
N ILE A 189 -11.03 4.68 -2.28
CA ILE A 189 -9.93 3.94 -2.90
C ILE A 189 -8.63 4.66 -2.58
N VAL A 190 -7.65 3.94 -2.02
CA VAL A 190 -6.28 4.41 -1.80
C VAL A 190 -5.41 3.89 -2.94
N PHE A 191 -5.05 4.76 -3.88
CA PHE A 191 -4.17 4.42 -5.00
C PHE A 191 -2.77 5.00 -4.73
N ASP A 192 -1.79 4.15 -4.49
CA ASP A 192 -0.43 4.59 -4.17
C ASP A 192 0.49 4.75 -5.39
N ASP A 193 1.59 5.51 -5.21
CA ASP A 193 2.67 5.71 -6.17
C ASP A 193 2.20 6.36 -7.50
N THR A 194 1.25 7.30 -7.36
CA THR A 194 0.48 7.95 -8.44
C THR A 194 1.22 9.11 -9.09
N LYS A 195 2.52 9.27 -8.82
CA LYS A 195 3.37 10.17 -9.63
C LYS A 195 3.50 9.74 -11.07
N ARG A 196 3.38 8.43 -11.34
CA ARG A 196 3.54 7.86 -12.68
C ARG A 196 2.41 8.29 -13.61
N GLN A 197 2.77 8.71 -14.82
CA GLN A 197 1.81 9.22 -15.79
C GLN A 197 0.68 8.23 -16.06
N ARG A 198 1.00 6.96 -16.32
CA ARG A 198 -0.01 5.91 -16.54
C ARG A 198 -1.05 5.74 -15.43
N TYR A 199 -0.71 6.09 -14.18
CA TYR A 199 -1.66 6.04 -13.07
C TYR A 199 -2.48 7.33 -12.99
N LYS A 200 -1.90 8.48 -13.32
CA LYS A 200 -2.65 9.73 -13.45
C LYS A 200 -3.70 9.63 -14.56
N ASP A 201 -3.34 9.05 -15.69
CA ASP A 201 -4.24 8.81 -16.81
C ASP A 201 -5.40 7.91 -16.36
N ALA A 202 -5.10 6.75 -15.75
CA ALA A 202 -6.12 5.83 -15.24
C ALA A 202 -7.06 6.46 -14.19
N ILE A 203 -6.52 7.29 -13.29
CA ILE A 203 -7.31 8.02 -12.29
C ILE A 203 -8.23 9.05 -12.97
N SER A 204 -7.73 9.77 -13.98
CA SER A 204 -8.55 10.72 -14.73
C SER A 204 -9.66 10.00 -15.51
N ASP A 205 -9.34 8.86 -16.12
CA ASP A 205 -10.24 8.10 -16.99
C ASP A 205 -11.34 7.35 -16.21
N CYS A 206 -11.15 7.10 -14.92
CA CYS A 206 -12.14 6.38 -14.11
C CYS A 206 -13.41 7.19 -13.82
N GLY A 207 -13.39 8.51 -14.07
CA GLY A 207 -14.56 9.39 -13.97
C GLY A 207 -15.07 9.66 -12.54
N LEU A 208 -14.30 9.27 -11.52
CA LEU A 208 -14.61 9.54 -10.12
C LEU A 208 -13.81 10.73 -9.60
N PRO A 209 -14.35 11.51 -8.64
CA PRO A 209 -13.61 12.56 -7.98
C PRO A 209 -12.41 11.97 -7.23
N PHE A 210 -11.32 12.71 -7.18
CA PHE A 210 -10.10 12.28 -6.51
C PHE A 210 -9.33 13.43 -5.87
N ARG A 211 -8.55 13.12 -4.83
CA ARG A 211 -7.64 14.04 -4.17
C ARG A 211 -6.25 13.42 -4.05
N ARG A 212 -5.25 14.14 -4.56
CA ARG A 212 -3.85 13.69 -4.53
C ARG A 212 -3.12 14.29 -3.33
N PHE A 213 -2.35 13.46 -2.65
CA PHE A 213 -1.50 13.82 -1.52
C PHE A 213 -0.04 13.68 -1.94
N ASP A 214 0.58 14.80 -2.30
CA ASP A 214 1.97 14.90 -2.74
C ASP A 214 2.88 15.18 -1.53
N GLY A 215 3.99 14.44 -1.37
CA GLY A 215 4.91 14.76 -0.29
C GLY A 215 5.89 13.66 0.09
N LEU A 216 6.24 13.62 1.38
CA LEU A 216 7.11 12.60 1.94
C LEU A 216 6.36 11.28 2.00
N ALA A 217 6.89 10.26 1.32
CA ALA A 217 6.42 8.89 1.41
C ALA A 217 7.31 8.08 2.33
N VAL A 218 6.71 7.16 3.07
CA VAL A 218 7.41 6.32 4.05
C VAL A 218 8.41 5.43 3.32
N SER A 219 9.63 5.32 3.87
CA SER A 219 10.76 4.56 3.28
C SER A 219 11.28 5.06 1.92
N LEU A 220 10.78 6.18 1.39
CA LEU A 220 11.23 6.75 0.11
C LEU A 220 12.04 8.04 0.36
N PRO A 221 13.30 8.11 -0.12
CA PRO A 221 14.15 9.29 0.05
C PRO A 221 13.76 10.46 -0.89
N ILE A 222 12.88 10.20 -1.84
CA ILE A 222 12.31 11.17 -2.77
C ILE A 222 10.82 11.32 -2.48
N SER A 223 10.24 12.47 -2.84
CA SER A 223 8.81 12.64 -2.69
C SER A 223 8.03 11.68 -3.59
N ASP A 224 6.84 11.29 -3.17
CA ASP A 224 5.88 10.50 -3.95
C ASP A 224 4.46 11.07 -3.83
N SER A 225 3.49 10.38 -4.41
CA SER A 225 2.07 10.74 -4.40
C SER A 225 1.21 9.52 -4.09
N THR A 226 0.27 9.68 -3.18
CA THR A 226 -0.84 8.75 -2.95
C THR A 226 -2.13 9.50 -3.27
N THR A 227 -3.05 8.87 -3.99
CA THR A 227 -4.33 9.48 -4.37
C THR A 227 -5.48 8.77 -3.68
N LEU A 228 -6.41 9.54 -3.10
CA LEU A 228 -7.70 9.05 -2.67
C LEU A 228 -8.74 9.30 -3.76
N ILE A 229 -9.58 8.31 -4.05
CA ILE A 229 -10.69 8.38 -5.02
C ILE A 229 -11.96 7.97 -4.28
N ALA A 230 -13.08 8.64 -4.53
CA ALA A 230 -14.36 8.29 -3.91
C ALA A 230 -15.51 8.44 -4.92
N ARG A 231 -16.72 7.98 -4.57
CA ARG A 231 -17.88 8.17 -5.46
C ARG A 231 -18.43 9.59 -5.48
N SER A 232 -18.14 10.39 -4.46
CA SER A 232 -18.64 11.76 -4.32
C SER A 232 -17.57 12.72 -3.79
N GLU A 233 -17.69 13.99 -4.17
CA GLU A 233 -16.87 15.08 -3.62
C GLU A 233 -17.13 15.28 -2.11
N GLU A 234 -18.34 14.99 -1.64
CA GLU A 234 -18.69 15.04 -0.22
C GLU A 234 -17.81 14.09 0.59
N THR A 235 -17.68 12.83 0.14
CA THR A 235 -16.79 11.84 0.77
C THR A 235 -15.34 12.33 0.79
N LEU A 236 -14.85 12.97 -0.27
CA LEU A 236 -13.48 13.49 -0.30
C LEU A 236 -13.26 14.74 0.56
N SER A 237 -14.29 15.56 0.74
CA SER A 237 -14.22 16.78 1.54
C SER A 237 -14.03 16.51 3.04
N ALA A 238 -14.25 15.26 3.47
CA ALA A 238 -13.98 14.81 4.84
C ALA A 238 -12.47 14.70 5.16
N PHE A 239 -11.60 14.72 4.15
CA PHE A 239 -10.13 14.66 4.24
C PHE A 239 -9.49 16.02 3.95
#